data_AF-A0A521FZ19-F1
#
_entry.id   AF-A0A521FZ19-F1
#
_cell.length_a   1.000
_cell.length_b   1.000
_cell.length_c   1.000
_cell.angle_alpha   90.00
_cell.angle_beta   90.00
_cell.angle_gamma   90.00
#
_symmetry.space_group_name_H-M   'P 1'
#
loop_
_entity.id
_entity.type
_entity.pdbx_description
1 polymer ?
#
loop_
_entity_poly.entity_id
_entity_poly.type
_entity_poly.pdbx_seq_one_letter_code
_entity_poly.pdbx_strand_id
1 'polypeptide(L)'
;MKDSELRGYILQYFYDRRRDGLSLSPPKPADLGVEVTEQDILYVCDQLGEHNYLEWKATKSNYKSSGIIVNGYGRINAFGIDVVEGTETPAIKVEFVQHNNNTVTITGSTNVNNIIGSNNTLTLSELAKAIESATATPQEKEEAKTLLRKLLEHPLVSAIVGGAVGLLGS
;
A
#
# COMPACT_ATOMS: atom_id res chain seq x y z
N MET A 1 -1.42 4.72 -15.39
CA MET A 1 -0.45 4.42 -14.31
C MET A 1 0.92 4.28 -14.94
N LYS A 2 1.99 4.74 -14.28
CA LYS A 2 3.37 4.54 -14.74
C LYS A 2 3.88 3.16 -14.33
N ASP A 3 4.87 2.62 -15.05
CA ASP A 3 5.49 1.33 -14.72
C ASP A 3 6.11 1.27 -13.31
N SER A 4 6.61 2.38 -12.79
CA SER A 4 7.13 2.45 -11.41
C SER A 4 6.03 2.27 -10.37
N GLU A 5 4.87 2.85 -10.62
CA GLU A 5 3.69 2.77 -9.76
C GLU A 5 3.08 1.36 -9.83
N LEU A 6 3.00 0.78 -11.04
CA LEU A 6 2.51 -0.57 -11.26
C LEU A 6 3.40 -1.62 -10.58
N ARG A 7 4.73 -1.45 -10.63
CA ARG A 7 5.68 -2.29 -9.87
C ARG A 7 5.44 -2.22 -8.38
N GLY A 8 5.25 -1.02 -7.84
CA GLY A 8 4.97 -0.83 -6.41
C GLY A 8 3.67 -1.51 -5.98
N TYR A 9 2.61 -1.33 -6.77
CA TYR A 9 1.32 -1.98 -6.52
C TYR A 9 1.44 -3.51 -6.54
N ILE A 10 2.04 -4.07 -7.58
CA ILE A 10 2.17 -5.53 -7.72
C ILE A 10 3.04 -6.10 -6.59
N LEU A 11 4.15 -5.44 -6.25
CA LEU A 11 5.01 -5.89 -5.17
C LEU A 11 4.29 -5.85 -3.81
N GLN A 12 3.51 -4.80 -3.55
CA GLN A 12 2.65 -4.70 -2.37
C GLN A 12 1.60 -5.81 -2.32
N TYR A 13 0.95 -6.12 -3.44
CA TYR A 13 -0.02 -7.20 -3.54
C TYR A 13 0.55 -8.56 -3.10
N PHE A 14 1.75 -8.91 -3.57
CA PHE A 14 2.41 -10.16 -3.16
C PHE A 14 2.87 -10.11 -1.69
N TYR A 15 3.28 -8.92 -1.20
CA TYR A 15 3.66 -8.74 0.20
C TYR A 15 2.48 -8.94 1.15
N ASP A 16 1.34 -8.29 0.91
CA ASP A 16 0.15 -8.35 1.77
C ASP A 16 -0.37 -9.79 1.89
N ARG A 17 -0.21 -10.56 0.82
CA ARG A 17 -0.70 -11.94 0.69
C ARG A 17 0.38 -13.00 0.86
N ARG A 18 1.58 -12.61 1.34
CA ARG A 18 2.73 -13.52 1.48
C ARG A 18 2.48 -14.73 2.39
N ARG A 19 1.41 -14.70 3.17
CA ARG A 19 1.01 -15.78 4.10
C ARG A 19 -0.16 -16.63 3.59
N ASP A 20 -0.71 -16.32 2.42
CA ASP A 20 -1.94 -16.95 1.90
C ASP A 20 -1.70 -18.30 1.22
N GLY A 21 -0.45 -18.69 0.95
CA GLY A 21 -0.14 -19.98 0.32
C GLY A 21 1.26 -20.07 -0.31
N LEU A 22 1.55 -21.20 -0.96
CA LEU A 22 2.86 -21.50 -1.57
C LEU A 22 3.17 -20.64 -2.82
N SER A 23 2.15 -20.16 -3.53
CA SER A 23 2.28 -19.25 -4.68
C SER A 23 0.95 -18.57 -5.01
N LEU A 24 1.01 -17.33 -5.52
CA LEU A 24 -0.13 -16.51 -5.89
C LEU A 24 -0.16 -16.25 -7.40
N SER A 25 -1.37 -16.15 -7.95
CA SER A 25 -1.60 -15.54 -9.25
C SER A 25 -1.44 -14.02 -9.18
N PRO A 26 -1.11 -13.33 -10.28
CA PRO A 26 -1.00 -11.87 -10.31
C PRO A 26 -2.36 -11.20 -10.05
N PRO A 27 -2.39 -9.91 -9.65
CA PRO A 27 -3.62 -9.14 -9.54
C PRO A 27 -4.32 -9.02 -10.90
N LYS A 28 -5.62 -8.77 -10.89
CA LYS A 28 -6.42 -8.51 -12.10
C LYS A 28 -6.49 -7.01 -12.37
N PRO A 29 -6.64 -6.57 -13.63
CA PRO A 29 -6.85 -5.15 -13.95
C PRO A 29 -7.96 -4.47 -13.13
N ALA A 30 -9.05 -5.19 -12.85
CA ALA A 30 -10.16 -4.69 -12.04
C ALA A 30 -9.75 -4.32 -10.60
N ASP A 31 -8.70 -4.94 -10.07
CA ASP A 31 -8.19 -4.68 -8.72
C ASP A 31 -7.42 -3.34 -8.64
N LEU A 32 -6.95 -2.82 -9.78
CA LEU A 32 -6.14 -1.59 -9.85
C LEU A 32 -6.98 -0.33 -10.04
N GLY A 33 -8.25 -0.44 -10.46
CA GLY A 33 -9.16 0.70 -10.64
C GLY A 33 -8.71 1.71 -11.70
N VAL A 34 -7.75 1.35 -12.56
CA VAL A 34 -7.19 2.17 -13.64
C VAL A 34 -7.03 1.33 -14.92
N GLU A 35 -6.94 1.99 -16.08
CA GLU A 35 -6.64 1.32 -17.35
C GLU A 35 -5.20 0.76 -17.34
N VAL A 36 -5.07 -0.52 -17.00
CA VAL A 36 -3.87 -1.35 -17.13
C VAL A 36 -4.31 -2.68 -17.72
N THR A 37 -3.59 -3.22 -18.69
CA THR A 37 -3.97 -4.50 -19.30
C THR A 37 -3.43 -5.69 -18.49
N GLU A 38 -4.03 -6.88 -18.65
CA GLU A 38 -3.48 -8.10 -18.06
C GLU A 38 -2.03 -8.35 -18.52
N GLN A 39 -1.73 -7.99 -19.77
CA GLN A 39 -0.42 -8.17 -20.35
C GLN A 39 0.64 -7.27 -19.67
N ASP A 40 0.28 -6.02 -19.35
CA ASP A 40 1.17 -5.10 -18.62
C ASP A 40 1.51 -5.65 -17.24
N ILE A 41 0.51 -6.20 -16.53
CA ILE A 41 0.69 -6.83 -15.22
C ILE A 41 1.65 -8.02 -15.33
N LEU A 42 1.46 -8.89 -16.33
CA LEU A 42 2.30 -10.06 -16.54
C LEU A 42 3.75 -9.67 -16.89
N TYR A 43 3.96 -8.65 -17.71
CA TYR A 43 5.30 -8.15 -18.01
C TYR A 43 5.98 -7.55 -16.78
N VAL A 44 5.24 -6.81 -15.96
CA VAL A 44 5.80 -6.27 -14.71
C VAL A 44 6.11 -7.39 -13.71
N CYS A 45 5.29 -8.43 -13.61
CA CYS A 45 5.60 -9.60 -12.78
C CYS A 45 6.89 -10.29 -13.25
N ASP A 46 7.10 -10.40 -14.57
CA ASP A 46 8.33 -10.96 -15.14
C ASP A 46 9.54 -10.10 -14.79
N GLN A 47 9.47 -8.78 -14.96
CA GLN A 47 10.53 -7.85 -14.57
C GLN A 47 10.85 -7.95 -13.08
N LEU A 48 9.84 -7.99 -12.21
CA LEU A 48 10.05 -8.16 -10.76
C LEU A 48 10.70 -9.52 -10.44
N GLY A 49 10.41 -10.56 -11.22
CA GLY A 49 11.10 -11.85 -11.14
C GLY A 49 12.56 -11.78 -11.59
N GLU A 50 12.83 -11.17 -12.74
CA GLU A 50 14.18 -10.99 -13.31
C GLU A 50 15.10 -10.21 -12.36
N HIS A 51 14.54 -9.25 -11.63
CA HIS A 51 15.25 -8.46 -10.64
C HIS A 51 15.15 -9.01 -9.21
N ASN A 52 14.75 -10.27 -9.05
CA ASN A 52 14.78 -11.00 -7.78
C ASN A 52 13.91 -10.39 -6.66
N TYR A 53 12.82 -9.70 -6.98
CA TYR A 53 11.80 -9.32 -5.99
C TYR A 53 10.78 -10.43 -5.79
N LEU A 54 10.53 -11.21 -6.84
CA LEU A 54 9.59 -12.33 -6.84
C LEU A 54 10.29 -13.62 -7.25
N GLU A 55 9.92 -14.73 -6.62
CA GLU A 55 10.11 -16.05 -7.20
C GLU A 55 9.01 -16.32 -8.23
N TRP A 56 9.13 -15.70 -9.40
CA TRP A 56 8.11 -15.73 -10.45
C TRP A 56 8.28 -16.92 -11.41
N LYS A 57 7.15 -17.51 -11.81
CA LYS A 57 7.05 -18.59 -12.80
C LYS A 57 6.09 -18.17 -13.91
N ALA A 58 6.65 -17.58 -14.96
CA ALA A 58 5.92 -17.22 -16.17
C ALA A 58 5.50 -18.46 -16.98
N THR A 59 4.29 -18.42 -17.53
CA THR A 59 3.82 -19.33 -18.57
C THR A 59 3.81 -18.57 -19.89
N LYS A 60 4.61 -19.05 -20.87
CA LYS A 60 4.78 -18.40 -22.17
C LYS A 60 3.99 -19.15 -23.25
N SER A 61 3.39 -18.42 -24.18
CA SER A 61 2.74 -19.01 -25.34
C SER A 61 3.78 -19.52 -26.33
N ASN A 62 3.54 -20.74 -26.84
CA ASN A 62 4.30 -21.30 -27.95
C ASN A 62 3.69 -20.95 -29.32
N TYR A 63 2.56 -20.24 -29.35
CA TYR A 63 1.92 -19.86 -30.60
C TYR A 63 2.83 -18.91 -31.39
N LYS A 64 3.26 -19.36 -32.57
CA LYS A 64 4.19 -18.65 -33.46
C LYS A 64 5.52 -18.24 -32.80
N SER A 65 5.97 -18.97 -31.78
CA SER A 65 7.20 -18.64 -31.05
C SER A 65 7.23 -17.21 -30.49
N SER A 66 6.05 -16.66 -30.15
CA SER A 66 5.93 -15.25 -29.79
C SER A 66 6.63 -14.89 -28.47
N GLY A 67 6.87 -15.88 -27.60
CA GLY A 67 7.49 -15.67 -26.29
C GLY A 67 6.63 -14.87 -25.31
N ILE A 68 5.39 -14.54 -25.71
CA ILE A 68 4.45 -13.73 -24.94
C ILE A 68 4.07 -14.47 -23.66
N ILE A 69 4.13 -13.77 -22.54
CA ILE A 69 3.69 -14.26 -21.24
C ILE A 69 2.16 -14.23 -21.23
N VAL A 70 1.54 -15.39 -21.08
CA VAL A 70 0.07 -15.54 -21.09
C VAL A 70 -0.49 -15.80 -19.70
N ASN A 71 0.35 -16.23 -18.76
CA ASN A 71 -0.03 -16.41 -17.36
C ASN A 71 1.23 -16.50 -16.49
N GLY A 72 1.06 -16.60 -15.18
CA GLY A 72 2.12 -16.98 -14.26
C GLY A 72 1.66 -17.04 -12.81
N TYR A 73 2.57 -17.47 -11.95
CA TYR A 73 2.39 -17.49 -10.51
C TYR A 73 3.72 -17.21 -9.83
N GLY A 74 3.68 -16.62 -8.64
CA GLY A 74 4.90 -16.41 -7.86
C GLY A 74 4.63 -16.12 -6.40
N ARG A 75 5.71 -15.85 -5.68
CA ARG A 75 5.68 -15.33 -4.32
C ARG A 75 6.75 -14.26 -4.15
N ILE A 76 6.52 -13.34 -3.23
CA ILE A 76 7.58 -12.41 -2.82
C ILE A 76 8.66 -13.18 -2.07
N ASN A 77 9.93 -12.85 -2.31
CA ASN A 77 11.06 -13.43 -1.58
C ASN A 77 11.56 -12.46 -0.49
N ALA A 78 12.64 -12.83 0.21
CA ALA A 78 13.21 -11.99 1.28
C ALA A 78 13.60 -10.59 0.78
N PHE A 79 14.28 -10.49 -0.37
CA PHE A 79 14.69 -9.20 -0.93
C PHE A 79 13.48 -8.32 -1.28
N GLY A 80 12.44 -8.90 -1.90
CA GLY A 80 11.19 -8.18 -2.18
C GLY A 80 10.50 -7.70 -0.90
N ILE A 81 10.52 -8.50 0.17
CA ILE A 81 10.00 -8.11 1.49
C ILE A 81 10.78 -6.92 2.05
N ASP A 82 12.10 -7.00 2.05
CA ASP A 82 12.97 -5.95 2.58
C ASP A 82 12.79 -4.61 1.83
N VAL A 83 12.55 -4.67 0.52
CA VAL A 83 12.24 -3.50 -0.31
C VAL A 83 10.90 -2.87 0.05
N VAL A 84 9.87 -3.66 0.33
CA VAL A 84 8.54 -3.14 0.76
C VAL A 84 8.62 -2.58 2.19
N GLU A 85 9.39 -3.22 3.07
CA GLU A 85 9.60 -2.77 4.45
C GLU A 85 10.54 -1.56 4.56
N GLY A 86 11.23 -1.21 3.46
CA GLY A 86 12.14 -0.07 3.37
C GLY A 86 13.49 -0.32 4.03
N THR A 87 13.85 -1.58 4.26
CA THR A 87 15.15 -2.01 4.79
C THR A 87 16.20 -2.18 3.68
N GLU A 88 15.77 -2.32 2.42
CA GLU A 88 16.63 -2.41 1.24
C GLU A 88 16.22 -1.43 0.13
N THR A 89 17.19 -1.05 -0.70
CA THR A 89 16.95 -0.14 -1.84
C THR A 89 16.65 -0.94 -3.10
N PRO A 90 15.55 -0.65 -3.82
CA PRO A 90 15.20 -1.39 -5.02
C PRO A 90 16.18 -1.09 -6.18
N ALA A 91 16.71 -2.15 -6.80
CA ALA A 91 17.54 -2.10 -7.99
C ALA A 91 16.86 -1.48 -9.23
N ILE A 92 15.52 -1.40 -9.25
CA ILE A 92 14.74 -0.74 -10.30
C ILE A 92 13.75 0.22 -9.64
N LYS A 93 13.36 1.30 -10.32
CA LYS A 93 12.51 2.35 -9.73
C LYS A 93 11.12 1.86 -9.28
N VAL A 94 10.90 1.52 -8.02
CA VAL A 94 9.58 1.15 -7.49
C VAL A 94 8.95 2.36 -6.81
N GLU A 95 7.70 2.68 -7.14
CA GLU A 95 6.93 3.74 -6.48
C GLU A 95 5.69 3.14 -5.83
N PHE A 96 5.66 3.11 -4.50
CA PHE A 96 4.49 2.66 -3.76
C PHE A 96 3.45 3.78 -3.74
N VAL A 97 2.49 3.72 -4.67
CA VAL A 97 1.37 4.65 -4.73
C VAL A 97 0.22 4.09 -3.90
N GLN A 98 -0.13 4.79 -2.84
CA GLN A 98 -1.22 4.43 -1.95
C GLN A 98 -2.56 4.68 -2.67
N HIS A 99 -3.12 3.64 -3.28
CA HIS A 99 -4.46 3.71 -3.87
C HIS A 99 -5.52 3.68 -2.76
N ASN A 100 -5.86 4.88 -2.27
CA ASN A 100 -6.99 5.28 -1.42
C ASN A 100 -6.99 4.81 0.06
N ASN A 101 -6.65 5.73 0.96
CA ASN A 101 -7.61 6.33 1.91
C ASN A 101 -6.95 7.48 2.71
N ASN A 102 -7.37 8.72 2.43
CA ASN A 102 -7.12 9.96 3.18
C ASN A 102 -5.73 10.14 3.83
N THR A 103 -4.73 10.52 3.02
CA THR A 103 -3.46 11.04 3.53
C THR A 103 -3.58 12.55 3.78
N VAL A 104 -3.44 12.96 5.05
CA VAL A 104 -3.16 14.35 5.42
C VAL A 104 -1.64 14.52 5.48
N THR A 105 -1.06 15.17 4.49
CA THR A 105 0.37 15.50 4.48
C THR A 105 0.61 16.73 5.35
N ILE A 106 1.20 16.55 6.53
CA ILE A 106 1.63 17.67 7.39
C ILE A 106 3.08 18.00 7.04
N THR A 107 3.28 18.98 6.16
CA THR A 107 4.61 19.54 5.87
C THR A 107 4.81 20.79 6.74
N GLY A 108 5.57 20.68 7.84
CA GLY A 108 5.92 21.88 8.62
C GLY A 108 6.30 21.70 10.09
N SER A 109 6.83 20.56 10.55
CA SER A 109 7.27 20.46 11.95
C SER A 109 8.58 19.71 12.09
N THR A 110 9.60 20.42 12.57
CA THR A 110 11.00 20.03 12.66
C THR A 110 11.34 18.96 13.69
N ASN A 111 10.34 18.29 14.30
CA ASN A 111 10.54 17.37 15.42
C ASN A 111 9.78 16.03 15.30
N VAL A 112 9.40 15.60 14.08
CA VAL A 112 8.70 14.31 13.87
C VAL A 112 9.64 13.19 13.40
N ASN A 113 10.94 13.45 13.33
CA ASN A 113 11.93 12.50 12.81
C ASN A 113 12.19 11.27 13.70
N ASN A 114 11.60 11.20 14.90
CA ASN A 114 11.82 10.07 15.82
C ASN A 114 10.59 9.18 16.05
N ILE A 115 9.50 9.40 15.29
CA ILE A 115 8.31 8.55 15.29
C ILE A 115 8.09 7.91 13.91
N ILE A 116 8.77 8.39 12.86
CA ILE A 116 8.43 8.11 11.47
C ILE A 116 9.49 7.25 10.79
N GLY A 117 9.30 5.94 10.89
CA GLY A 117 9.89 4.97 9.96
C GLY A 117 8.91 4.73 8.81
N SER A 118 9.28 5.21 7.62
CA SER A 118 8.91 4.81 6.24
C SER A 118 7.50 4.34 5.84
N ASN A 119 6.48 4.29 6.72
CA ASN A 119 5.12 3.87 6.38
C ASN A 119 4.10 4.71 7.16
N ASN A 120 3.73 5.87 6.59
CA ASN A 120 2.86 6.85 7.23
C ASN A 120 1.38 6.43 7.27
N THR A 121 1.05 5.41 8.05
CA THR A 121 -0.31 5.20 8.54
C THR A 121 -0.37 5.71 9.97
N LEU A 122 -0.72 6.98 10.16
CA LEU A 122 -1.12 7.48 11.48
C LEU A 122 -2.58 7.09 11.70
N THR A 123 -2.81 6.05 12.49
CA THR A 123 -4.15 5.73 12.96
C THR A 123 -4.66 6.85 13.86
N LEU A 124 -5.98 7.07 13.91
CA LEU A 124 -6.55 8.09 14.79
C LEU A 124 -6.25 7.81 16.27
N SER A 125 -6.01 6.54 16.63
CA SER A 125 -5.56 6.14 17.95
C SER A 125 -4.12 6.59 18.23
N GLU A 126 -3.24 6.54 17.23
CA GLU A 126 -1.87 7.04 17.34
C GLU A 126 -1.83 8.56 17.41
N LEU A 127 -2.69 9.26 16.66
CA LEU A 127 -2.82 10.72 16.76
C LEU A 127 -3.29 11.14 18.15
N ALA A 128 -4.28 10.45 18.72
CA ALA A 128 -4.74 10.71 20.08
C ALA A 128 -3.65 10.47 21.13
N LYS A 129 -2.84 9.41 20.97
CA LYS A 129 -1.68 9.13 21.81
C LYS A 129 -0.57 10.18 21.64
N ALA A 130 -0.33 10.64 20.42
CA ALA A 130 0.66 11.67 20.13
C ALA A 130 0.29 13.01 20.80
N ILE A 131 -1.00 13.40 20.76
CA ILE A 131 -1.53 14.56 21.49
C ILE A 131 -1.30 14.41 23.00
N GLU A 132 -1.51 13.22 23.55
CA GLU A 132 -1.25 12.95 24.97
C GLU A 132 0.23 13.08 25.31
N SER A 133 1.12 12.58 24.46
CA SER A 133 2.57 12.62 24.66
C SER A 133 3.23 13.97 24.35
N ALA A 134 2.53 14.89 23.68
CA ALA A 134 3.08 16.18 23.29
C ALA A 134 3.45 17.04 24.52
N THR A 135 4.53 17.80 24.40
CA THR A 135 4.93 18.79 25.41
C THR A 135 4.08 20.05 25.22
N ALA A 136 2.85 20.01 25.72
CA ALA A 136 1.87 21.10 25.69
C ALA A 136 1.15 21.20 27.04
N THR A 137 0.47 22.31 27.30
CA THR A 137 -0.33 22.46 28.52
C THR A 137 -1.50 21.48 28.53
N PRO A 138 -2.03 21.11 29.71
CA PRO A 138 -3.19 20.22 29.80
C PRO A 138 -4.40 20.75 29.02
N GLN A 139 -4.58 22.07 29.01
CA GLN A 139 -5.67 22.75 28.30
C GLN A 139 -5.53 22.61 26.79
N GLU A 140 -4.34 22.84 26.22
CA GLU A 140 -4.09 22.69 24.77
C GLU A 140 -4.30 21.24 24.29
N LYS A 141 -3.92 20.25 25.13
CA LYS A 141 -4.18 18.83 24.82
C LYS A 141 -5.66 18.51 24.78
N GLU A 142 -6.43 19.05 25.72
CA GLU A 142 -7.87 18.82 25.79
C GLU A 142 -8.61 19.50 24.65
N GLU A 143 -8.19 20.71 24.27
CA GLU A 143 -8.68 21.40 23.08
C GLU A 143 -8.39 20.61 21.79
N ALA A 144 -7.17 20.11 21.62
CA ALA A 144 -6.78 19.29 20.48
C ALA A 144 -7.60 17.99 20.40
N LYS A 145 -7.82 17.30 21.53
CA LYS A 145 -8.70 16.12 21.60
C LYS A 145 -10.15 16.46 21.28
N THR A 146 -10.63 17.61 21.72
CA THR A 146 -12.00 18.06 21.46
C THR A 146 -12.21 18.35 19.97
N LEU A 147 -11.24 18.99 19.31
CA LEU A 147 -11.27 19.19 17.87
C LEU A 147 -11.21 17.87 17.10
N LEU A 148 -10.38 16.92 17.54
CA LEU A 148 -10.32 15.59 16.95
C LEU A 148 -11.66 14.84 17.06
N ARG A 149 -12.33 14.94 18.21
CA ARG A 149 -13.69 14.39 18.40
C ARG A 149 -14.72 15.06 17.50
N LYS A 150 -14.72 16.39 17.42
CA LYS A 150 -15.63 17.14 16.54
C LYS A 150 -15.44 16.79 15.07
N LEU A 151 -14.19 16.55 14.65
CA LEU A 151 -13.89 16.09 13.31
C LEU A 151 -14.48 14.69 13.06
N LEU A 152 -14.32 13.77 14.02
CA LEU A 152 -14.87 12.41 13.94
C LEU A 152 -16.40 12.37 13.88
N GLU A 153 -17.04 13.21 14.69
CA GLU A 153 -18.49 13.34 14.77
C GLU A 153 -19.09 14.09 13.57
N HIS A 154 -18.26 14.67 12.70
CA HIS A 154 -18.74 15.41 11.54
C HIS A 154 -19.43 14.45 10.55
N PRO A 155 -20.67 14.72 10.08
CA PRO A 155 -21.43 13.79 9.24
C PRO A 155 -20.71 13.35 7.97
N LEU A 156 -19.95 14.25 7.33
CA LEU A 156 -19.15 13.90 6.14
C LEU A 156 -17.96 13.00 6.49
N VAL A 157 -17.34 13.19 7.65
CA VAL A 157 -16.20 12.38 8.10
C VAL A 157 -16.71 11.01 8.58
N SER A 158 -17.79 10.99 9.35
CA SER A 158 -18.53 9.79 9.72
C SER A 158 -19.08 9.03 8.51
N ALA A 159 -19.45 9.69 7.41
CA ALA A 159 -19.87 9.00 6.18
C ALA A 159 -18.70 8.32 5.46
N ILE A 160 -17.51 8.89 5.53
CA ILE A 160 -16.28 8.31 4.97
C ILE A 160 -15.79 7.15 5.85
N VAL A 161 -15.85 7.31 7.18
CA VAL A 161 -15.46 6.30 8.16
C VAL A 161 -16.55 5.21 8.32
N GLY A 162 -17.80 5.54 8.02
CA GLY A 162 -19.02 4.75 8.25
C GLY A 162 -19.78 4.35 6.97
N GLY A 163 -19.11 4.32 5.81
CA GLY A 163 -19.63 3.64 4.61
C GLY A 163 -19.81 2.12 4.78
N ALA A 164 -19.43 1.56 5.93
CA ALA A 164 -19.67 0.17 6.34
C ALA A 164 -20.95 -0.03 7.20
N VAL A 165 -21.81 0.99 7.37
CA VAL A 165 -23.03 0.87 8.20
C VAL A 165 -24.18 0.13 7.47
N GLY A 166 -23.96 -0.38 6.26
CA GLY A 166 -24.90 -1.28 5.57
C GLY A 166 -24.90 -2.74 6.07
N LEU A 167 -24.03 -3.13 7.02
CA LEU A 167 -23.86 -4.52 7.47
C LEU A 167 -24.28 -4.79 8.92
N LEU A 168 -24.84 -3.81 9.63
CA LEU A 168 -25.35 -3.97 11.00
C LEU A 168 -26.88 -3.83 11.10
N GLY A 169 -27.57 -3.96 9.97
CA GLY A 169 -29.02 -4.11 9.88
C GLY A 169 -29.43 -5.50 9.42
N SER A 170 -29.02 -6.54 10.15
CA SER A 170 -29.64 -7.88 10.16
C SER A 170 -29.16 -8.68 11.36
#